data_AF-A0A2Z5EN10-F1
#
_entry.id   AF-A0A2Z5EN10-F1
#
_cell.length_a   1.000
_cell.length_b   1.000
_cell.length_c   1.000
_cell.angle_alpha   90.00
_cell.angle_beta   90.00
_cell.angle_gamma   90.00
#
_symmetry.space_group_name_H-M   'P 1'
#
loop_
_entity.id
_entity.type
_entity.pdbx_description
1 polymer ?
#
loop_
_entity_poly.entity_id
_entity_poly.type
_entity_poly.pdbx_seq_one_letter_code
_entity_poly.pdbx_strand_id
1 'polypeptide(L)'
;YKELNFKREALVIAPPHACQPLGAELVAHAFEGSLPFVHGSQGCASYFRSTLNRHFREPAPAVSDSMTEDGAVFGGQNNLHEGLENAIAIYKPKM
;
A
#
# COMPACT_ATOMS: atom_id res chain seq x y z
N TYR A 1 23.22 29.69 -5.44
CA TYR A 1 22.02 28.84 -5.29
C TYR A 1 22.35 27.37 -5.02
N LYS A 2 23.19 26.70 -5.84
CA LYS A 2 23.56 25.29 -5.63
C LYS A 2 24.02 24.99 -4.20
N GLU A 3 24.95 25.77 -3.65
CA GLU A 3 25.43 25.54 -2.27
C GLU A 3 24.30 25.65 -1.23
N LEU A 4 23.42 26.65 -1.35
CA LEU A 4 22.26 26.76 -0.46
C LEU A 4 21.30 25.58 -0.62
N ASN A 5 21.13 25.08 -1.85
CA ASN A 5 20.30 23.90 -2.13
C ASN A 5 20.86 22.62 -1.49
N PHE A 6 22.19 22.44 -1.52
CA PHE A 6 22.89 21.29 -0.94
C PHE A 6 23.11 21.41 0.57
N LYS A 7 22.92 22.60 1.16
CA LYS A 7 22.94 22.83 2.62
C LYS A 7 21.60 22.49 3.30
N ARG A 8 20.58 22.02 2.57
CA ARG A 8 19.30 21.62 3.18
C ARG A 8 19.48 20.32 3.98
N GLU A 9 19.00 20.31 5.22
CA GLU A 9 19.10 19.14 6.11
C GLU A 9 17.74 18.46 6.34
N ALA A 10 16.62 19.19 6.32
CA ALA A 10 15.29 18.64 6.60
C ALA A 10 14.37 18.54 5.37
N LEU A 11 14.50 19.47 4.41
CA LEU A 11 13.60 19.55 3.26
C LEU A 11 14.07 18.65 2.12
N VAL A 12 13.20 17.73 1.69
CA VAL A 12 13.39 16.89 0.50
C VAL A 12 12.53 17.44 -0.65
N ILE A 13 13.08 17.53 -1.87
CA ILE A 13 12.36 17.95 -3.08
C ILE A 13 12.62 16.89 -4.14
N ALA A 14 11.55 16.45 -4.83
CA ALA A 14 11.59 15.42 -5.87
C ALA A 14 12.37 14.15 -5.45
N PRO A 15 11.94 13.45 -4.37
CA PRO A 15 12.63 12.25 -3.92
C PRO A 15 12.66 11.18 -5.01
N PRO A 16 13.82 10.54 -5.28
CA PRO A 16 13.92 9.46 -6.27
C PRO A 16 13.59 8.09 -5.66
N HIS A 17 12.69 8.05 -4.68
CA HIS A 17 12.28 6.83 -3.98
C HIS A 17 10.81 6.90 -3.57
N ALA A 18 10.22 5.73 -3.34
CA ALA A 18 8.87 5.56 -2.79
C ALA A 18 8.94 4.92 -1.40
N CYS A 19 7.80 4.72 -0.75
CA CYS A 19 7.72 4.04 0.54
C CYS A 19 7.70 2.50 0.40
N GLN A 20 8.03 1.82 1.48
CA GLN A 20 8.20 0.36 1.55
C GLN A 20 7.01 -0.47 1.00
N PRO A 21 5.74 -0.22 1.38
CA PRO A 21 4.63 -1.12 1.00
C PRO A 21 4.34 -1.17 -0.50
N LEU A 22 4.76 -0.18 -1.31
CA LEU A 22 4.70 -0.30 -2.77
C LEU A 22 5.52 -1.49 -3.27
N GLY A 23 6.70 -1.72 -2.69
CA GLY A 23 7.54 -2.86 -3.01
C GLY A 23 6.95 -4.17 -2.51
N ALA A 24 6.33 -4.18 -1.33
CA ALA A 24 5.65 -5.36 -0.79
C ALA A 24 4.46 -5.78 -1.67
N GLU A 25 3.63 -4.84 -2.13
CA GLU A 25 2.52 -5.09 -3.05
C GLU A 25 3.02 -5.66 -4.39
N LEU A 26 4.08 -5.07 -4.95
CA LEU A 26 4.70 -5.55 -6.19
C LEU A 26 5.20 -6.99 -6.07
N VAL A 27 5.87 -7.33 -4.97
CA VAL A 27 6.39 -8.70 -4.73
C VAL A 27 5.25 -9.67 -4.47
N ALA A 28 4.20 -9.27 -3.76
CA ALA A 28 3.04 -10.11 -3.52
C ALA A 28 2.40 -10.59 -4.84
N HIS A 29 2.31 -9.72 -5.86
CA HIS A 29 1.84 -10.09 -7.20
C HIS A 29 2.65 -11.18 -7.91
N ALA A 30 3.87 -11.50 -7.46
CA ALA A 30 4.71 -12.52 -8.09
C ALA A 30 4.36 -13.95 -7.68
N PHE A 31 3.48 -14.13 -6.69
CA PHE A 31 3.08 -15.45 -6.20
C PHE A 31 1.75 -15.90 -6.80
N GLU A 32 1.65 -17.18 -7.15
CA GLU A 32 0.45 -17.71 -7.81
C GLU A 32 -0.78 -17.65 -6.89
N GLY A 33 -1.85 -16.99 -7.34
CA GLY A 33 -3.11 -16.92 -6.61
C GLY A 33 -3.04 -16.06 -5.35
N SER A 34 -2.03 -15.20 -5.21
CA SER A 34 -1.92 -14.26 -4.10
C SER A 34 -2.82 -13.04 -4.30
N LEU A 35 -3.33 -12.49 -3.20
CA LEU A 35 -3.95 -11.16 -3.18
C LEU A 35 -3.14 -10.23 -2.26
N PRO A 36 -2.48 -9.18 -2.81
CA PRO A 36 -1.84 -8.19 -1.97
C PRO A 36 -2.83 -7.52 -1.01
N PHE A 37 -2.51 -7.57 0.28
CA PHE A 37 -3.30 -7.05 1.37
C PHE A 37 -2.48 -6.04 2.17
N VAL A 38 -2.93 -4.79 2.21
CA VAL A 38 -2.26 -3.71 2.93
C VAL A 38 -3.08 -3.37 4.18
N HIS A 39 -2.65 -3.88 5.33
CA HIS A 39 -3.21 -3.49 6.63
C HIS A 39 -2.99 -1.99 6.88
N GLY A 40 -4.05 -1.24 7.16
CA GLY A 40 -3.98 0.19 7.44
C GLY A 40 -4.89 1.05 6.58
N SER A 41 -4.39 2.22 6.17
CA SER A 41 -5.18 3.21 5.45
C SER A 41 -5.37 2.82 3.97
N GLN A 42 -6.62 2.82 3.52
CA GLN A 42 -7.01 2.55 2.13
C GLN A 42 -6.41 3.51 1.09
N GLY A 43 -5.99 4.70 1.52
CA GLY A 43 -5.34 5.67 0.64
C GLY A 43 -4.01 5.14 0.09
N CYS A 44 -3.25 4.42 0.93
CA CYS A 44 -1.98 3.81 0.55
C CYS A 44 -2.16 2.79 -0.59
N ALA A 45 -3.05 1.81 -0.40
CA ALA A 45 -3.35 0.79 -1.42
C ALA A 45 -3.82 1.42 -2.74
N SER A 46 -4.63 2.48 -2.68
CA SER A 46 -5.07 3.20 -3.90
C SER A 46 -3.91 3.86 -4.67
N TYR A 47 -2.95 4.46 -3.94
CA TYR A 47 -1.76 5.06 -4.55
C TYR A 47 -0.81 4.00 -5.14
N PHE A 48 -0.64 2.86 -4.48
CA PHE A 48 0.23 1.79 -4.97
C PHE A 48 -0.31 1.20 -6.28
N ARG A 49 -1.58 0.78 -6.27
CA ARG A 49 -2.28 0.32 -7.47
C ARG A 49 -2.19 1.32 -8.62
N SER A 50 -2.46 2.60 -8.35
CA SER A 50 -2.36 3.66 -9.38
C SER A 50 -0.95 3.83 -9.93
N THR A 51 0.08 3.67 -9.10
CA THR A 51 1.49 3.76 -9.50
C THR A 51 1.86 2.61 -10.42
N LEU A 52 1.51 1.38 -10.03
CA LEU A 52 1.76 0.17 -10.82
C LEU A 52 0.97 0.19 -12.15
N ASN A 53 -0.32 0.56 -12.10
CA ASN A 53 -1.16 0.67 -13.29
C ASN A 53 -0.58 1.64 -14.33
N ARG A 54 -0.10 2.80 -13.90
CA ARG A 54 0.46 3.81 -14.82
C ARG A 54 1.78 3.34 -15.44
N HIS A 55 2.58 2.59 -14.70
CA HIS A 55 3.86 2.09 -15.20
C HIS A 55 3.68 0.90 -16.16
N PHE A 56 2.92 -0.11 -15.76
CA PHE A 56 2.77 -1.36 -16.52
C PHE A 56 1.60 -1.34 -17.51
N ARG A 57 0.67 -0.39 -17.39
CA ARG A 57 -0.57 -0.31 -18.19
C ARG A 57 -1.50 -1.52 -18.00
N GLU A 58 -1.39 -2.17 -16.85
CA GLU A 58 -2.17 -3.36 -16.47
C GLU A 58 -2.87 -3.12 -15.12
N PRO A 59 -3.93 -3.88 -14.78
CA PRO A 59 -4.52 -3.84 -13.45
C PRO A 59 -3.57 -4.37 -12.37
N ALA A 60 -3.38 -3.61 -11.30
CA ALA A 60 -2.76 -4.04 -10.05
C ALA A 60 -3.87 -4.19 -8.98
N PRO A 61 -4.40 -5.41 -8.74
CA PRO A 61 -5.38 -5.65 -7.70
C PRO A 61 -4.74 -5.74 -6.31
N ALA A 62 -5.17 -4.89 -5.38
CA ALA A 62 -4.79 -4.97 -3.98
C ALA A 62 -5.96 -4.51 -3.10
N VAL A 63 -6.00 -5.00 -1.87
CA VAL A 63 -7.03 -4.65 -0.87
C VAL A 63 -6.40 -4.00 0.36
N SER A 64 -7.24 -3.32 1.13
CA SER A 64 -6.94 -2.73 2.42
C SER A 64 -8.10 -3.04 3.35
N ASP A 65 -7.82 -3.17 4.64
CA ASP A 65 -8.84 -3.30 5.69
C ASP A 65 -9.33 -1.96 6.27
N SER A 66 -8.82 -0.86 5.72
CA SER A 66 -9.42 0.47 5.80
C SER A 66 -9.52 0.99 7.22
N MET A 67 -8.40 0.93 7.94
CA MET A 67 -8.28 1.55 9.25
C MET A 67 -8.59 3.04 9.20
N THR A 68 -9.48 3.46 10.10
CA THR A 68 -9.87 4.84 10.37
C THR A 68 -9.21 5.35 11.65
N GLU A 69 -9.56 6.58 12.07
CA GLU A 69 -9.06 7.19 13.30
C GLU A 69 -9.44 6.37 14.56
N ASP A 70 -10.53 5.60 14.54
CA ASP A 70 -10.89 4.70 15.64
C ASP A 70 -9.79 3.66 15.92
N GLY A 71 -9.08 3.22 14.88
CA GLY A 71 -7.95 2.30 14.98
C GLY A 71 -6.75 2.90 15.72
N ALA A 72 -6.67 4.22 15.87
CA ALA A 72 -5.65 4.87 16.70
C ALA A 72 -5.91 4.68 18.20
N VAL A 73 -7.17 4.48 18.61
CA VAL A 73 -7.54 4.23 20.01
C VAL A 73 -7.53 2.74 20.32
N PHE A 74 -8.12 1.92 19.44
CA PHE A 74 -8.42 0.51 19.74
C PHE A 74 -7.54 -0.49 18.97
N GLY A 75 -6.64 0.00 18.12
CA GLY A 75 -5.87 -0.84 17.20
C GLY A 75 -6.70 -1.34 16.02
N GLY A 76 -6.03 -1.96 15.05
CA GLY A 76 -6.64 -2.44 13.80
C GLY A 76 -7.05 -3.91 13.78
N GLN A 77 -7.17 -4.58 14.94
CA GLN A 77 -7.41 -6.03 14.98
C GLN A 77 -8.76 -6.42 14.37
N ASN A 78 -9.81 -5.62 14.61
CA ASN A 78 -11.13 -5.88 14.02
C ASN A 78 -11.10 -5.69 12.50
N ASN A 79 -10.45 -4.62 12.03
CA ASN A 79 -10.23 -4.38 10.60
C ASN A 79 -9.53 -5.58 9.96
N LEU A 80 -8.46 -6.09 10.58
CA LEU A 80 -7.71 -7.20 10.01
C LEU A 80 -8.55 -8.48 9.91
N HIS A 81 -9.29 -8.86 10.96
CA HIS A 81 -10.16 -10.03 10.92
C HIS A 81 -11.23 -9.91 9.83
N GLU A 82 -12.00 -8.82 9.85
CA GLU A 82 -13.09 -8.62 8.89
C GLU A 82 -12.54 -8.45 7.47
N GLY A 83 -11.44 -7.73 7.31
CA GLY A 83 -10.76 -7.54 6.03
C GLY A 83 -10.30 -8.85 5.41
N LEU A 84 -9.69 -9.74 6.19
CA LEU A 84 -9.26 -11.06 5.71
C LEU A 84 -10.46 -11.94 5.34
N GLU A 85 -11.50 -12.00 6.18
CA GLU A 85 -12.73 -12.75 5.88
C GLU A 85 -13.38 -12.27 4.58
N ASN A 86 -13.51 -10.95 4.41
CA ASN A 86 -14.07 -10.34 3.21
C ASN A 86 -13.20 -10.60 1.98
N ALA A 87 -11.87 -10.45 2.10
CA ALA A 87 -10.95 -10.68 1.01
C ALA A 87 -11.01 -12.13 0.51
N ILE A 88 -11.07 -13.09 1.43
CA ILE A 88 -11.19 -14.52 1.12
C ILE A 88 -12.53 -14.82 0.45
N ALA A 89 -13.64 -14.33 1.01
CA ALA A 89 -14.97 -14.59 0.47
C ALA A 89 -15.18 -14.01 -0.93
N ILE A 90 -14.71 -12.78 -1.18
CA ILE A 90 -14.96 -12.05 -2.42
C ILE A 90 -14.00 -12.48 -3.53
N TYR A 91 -12.70 -12.50 -3.23
CA TYR A 91 -11.66 -12.68 -4.25
C TYR A 91 -11.11 -14.10 -4.34
N LYS A 92 -11.37 -14.94 -3.34
CA LYS A 92 -10.96 -16.36 -3.28
C LYS A 92 -9.46 -16.59 -3.58
N PRO A 93 -8.53 -15.81 -2.99
CA PRO A 93 -7.11 -16.05 -3.16
C PRO A 93 -6.67 -17.37 -2.52
N LYS A 94 -5.55 -17.92 -3.01
CA LYS A 94 -4.84 -19.04 -2.39
C LYS A 94 -3.94 -18.57 -1.24
N MET A 95 -3.50 -17.30 -1.31
CA MET A 95 -2.59 -16.66 -0.34
C MET A 95 -2.90 -15.18 -0.17
#